data_AF-A0A8I1WCH3-F1
#
_entry.id   AF-A0A8I1WCH3-F1
#
_cell.length_a   1.000
_cell.length_b   1.000
_cell.length_c   1.000
_cell.angle_alpha   90.00
_cell.angle_beta   90.00
_cell.angle_gamma   90.00
#
_symmetry.space_group_name_H-M   'P 1'
#
loop_
_entity.id
_entity.type
_entity.pdbx_description
1 polymer ?
#
loop_
_entity_poly.entity_id
_entity_poly.type
_entity_poly.pdbx_seq_one_letter_code
_entity_poly.pdbx_strand_id
1 'polypeptide(L)'
;SEDSRLLATDYDQVTEDVATVLGKNYLDHQDYTLLPGQFKYLPPVKLDAEVRYIGVIARYAEPDKAEWRNVIKVKNTGRHYQILVHLRQDEVELQKEEEYPCRAEIGSSGVKGCSLSPIISSSSNGIRITCCMLA
;
A
#
# COMPACT_ATOMS: atom_id res chain seq x y z
N SER A 1 6.81 2.42 18.23
CA SER A 1 6.80 2.97 16.86
C SER A 1 5.48 2.59 16.25
N GLU A 2 4.66 3.56 15.85
CA GLU A 2 3.31 3.31 15.33
C GLU A 2 3.30 2.60 13.96
N ASP A 3 4.38 2.75 13.19
CA ASP A 3 4.71 2.06 11.92
C ASP A 3 4.51 0.53 11.96
N SER A 4 4.50 -0.03 13.18
CA SER A 4 4.47 -1.44 13.47
C SER A 4 3.07 -1.98 13.75
N ARG A 5 2.01 -1.16 13.82
CA ARG A 5 0.71 -1.71 14.24
C ARG A 5 0.21 -2.76 13.27
N LEU A 6 0.24 -2.49 11.96
CA LEU A 6 -0.05 -3.51 10.94
C LEU A 6 0.93 -4.69 11.03
N LEU A 7 2.21 -4.42 11.28
CA LEU A 7 3.25 -5.45 11.43
C LEU A 7 3.12 -6.27 12.73
N ALA A 8 2.26 -5.89 13.66
CA ALA A 8 2.05 -6.56 14.95
C ALA A 8 0.67 -7.22 15.05
N THR A 9 -0.17 -7.10 14.03
CA THR A 9 -1.53 -7.65 14.01
C THR A 9 -1.53 -9.13 13.63
N ASP A 10 -2.56 -9.88 13.99
CA ASP A 10 -2.76 -11.25 13.48
C ASP A 10 -3.52 -11.27 12.14
N TYR A 11 -3.30 -12.31 11.33
CA TYR A 11 -3.91 -12.41 10.00
C TYR A 11 -5.44 -12.40 10.05
N ASP A 12 -6.03 -13.17 10.96
CA ASP A 12 -7.49 -13.29 11.07
C ASP A 12 -8.13 -11.95 11.46
N GLN A 13 -7.51 -11.22 12.38
CA GLN A 13 -8.00 -9.91 12.81
C GLN A 13 -8.03 -8.91 11.66
N VAL A 14 -6.92 -8.78 10.93
CA VAL A 14 -6.82 -7.76 9.88
C VAL A 14 -7.67 -8.10 8.65
N THR A 15 -7.96 -9.38 8.42
CA THR A 15 -8.80 -9.83 7.31
C THR A 15 -10.29 -9.72 7.58
N GLU A 16 -10.70 -9.67 8.84
CA GLU A 16 -12.07 -9.40 9.29
C GLU A 16 -12.41 -7.90 9.18
N ASP A 17 -11.65 -7.03 9.86
CA ASP A 17 -11.86 -5.58 9.83
C ASP A 17 -10.54 -4.82 10.04
N VAL A 18 -9.91 -4.44 8.92
CA VAL A 18 -8.65 -3.69 8.93
C VAL A 18 -8.77 -2.34 9.63
N ALA A 19 -9.91 -1.65 9.50
CA ALA A 19 -10.08 -0.31 10.04
C ALA A 19 -10.18 -0.36 11.57
N THR A 20 -10.99 -1.28 12.10
CA THR A 20 -11.14 -1.47 13.55
C THR A 20 -9.82 -1.90 14.19
N VAL A 21 -9.11 -2.84 13.57
CA VAL A 21 -7.89 -3.42 14.16
C VAL A 21 -6.73 -2.44 14.15
N LEU A 22 -6.55 -1.69 13.07
CA LEU A 22 -5.50 -0.67 12.98
C LEU A 22 -5.87 0.63 13.72
N GLY A 23 -7.16 0.87 13.99
CA GLY A 23 -7.64 1.96 14.82
C GLY A 23 -7.13 3.31 14.35
N LYS A 24 -6.49 4.08 15.23
CA LYS A 24 -5.95 5.43 14.90
C LYS A 24 -4.87 5.42 13.81
N ASN A 25 -4.28 4.27 13.52
CA ASN A 25 -3.25 4.14 12.50
C ASN A 25 -3.82 3.96 11.09
N TYR A 26 -5.10 3.62 11.00
CA TYR A 26 -5.82 3.50 9.74
C TYR A 26 -6.30 4.86 9.24
N LEU A 27 -6.06 5.16 7.97
CA LEU A 27 -6.63 6.33 7.30
C LEU A 27 -7.63 5.91 6.21
N ASP A 28 -7.23 4.97 5.35
CA ASP A 28 -8.08 4.46 4.26
C ASP A 28 -7.53 3.13 3.72
N HIS A 29 -8.32 2.41 2.92
CA HIS A 29 -7.84 1.26 2.15
C HIS A 29 -8.56 1.10 0.81
N GLN A 30 -7.91 0.36 -0.09
CA GLN A 30 -8.50 -0.11 -1.34
C GLN A 30 -8.20 -1.59 -1.54
N ASP A 31 -9.23 -2.34 -1.94
CA ASP A 31 -9.11 -3.77 -2.20
C ASP A 31 -8.96 -4.06 -3.70
N TYR A 32 -8.10 -5.02 -4.02
CA TYR A 32 -7.90 -5.49 -5.38
C TYR A 32 -7.90 -7.02 -5.43
N THR A 33 -8.36 -7.56 -6.55
CA THR A 33 -8.19 -8.98 -6.89
C THR A 33 -7.30 -9.08 -8.12
N LEU A 34 -6.28 -9.93 -8.03
CA LEU A 34 -5.39 -10.25 -9.14
C LEU A 34 -5.56 -11.71 -9.53
N LEU A 35 -5.50 -11.95 -10.84
CA LEU A 35 -5.39 -13.29 -11.40
C LEU A 35 -3.91 -13.70 -11.50
N PRO A 36 -3.62 -15.00 -11.63
CA PRO A 36 -2.24 -15.46 -11.80
C PRO A 36 -1.58 -14.85 -13.03
N GLY A 37 -0.34 -14.36 -12.87
CA GLY A 37 0.44 -13.72 -13.94
C GLY A 37 -0.06 -12.34 -14.36
N GLN A 38 -1.03 -11.77 -13.64
CA GLN A 38 -1.58 -10.46 -13.95
C GLN A 38 -0.71 -9.34 -13.38
N PHE A 39 -0.49 -8.30 -14.17
CA PHE A 39 -0.03 -7.00 -13.72
C PHE A 39 -1.13 -5.95 -13.91
N LYS A 40 -1.19 -4.97 -13.01
CA LYS A 40 -2.13 -3.85 -13.06
C LYS A 40 -1.44 -2.55 -12.70
N TYR A 41 -1.66 -1.53 -13.52
CA TYR A 41 -1.35 -0.14 -13.17
C TYR A 41 -2.58 0.47 -12.52
N LEU A 42 -2.41 1.00 -11.31
CA LEU A 42 -3.49 1.70 -10.62
C LEU A 42 -3.40 3.20 -10.90
N PRO A 43 -4.56 3.88 -11.01
CA PRO A 43 -4.58 5.31 -11.20
C PRO A 43 -3.88 6.02 -10.02
N PRO A 44 -3.22 7.17 -10.27
CA PRO A 44 -2.61 7.93 -9.19
C PRO A 44 -3.63 8.34 -8.13
N VAL A 45 -3.36 8.02 -6.87
CA VAL A 45 -4.17 8.40 -5.70
C VAL A 45 -3.47 9.54 -4.98
N LYS A 46 -4.21 10.57 -4.58
CA LYS A 46 -3.67 11.67 -3.78
C LYS A 46 -3.35 11.16 -2.37
N LEU A 47 -2.13 11.39 -1.91
CA LEU A 47 -1.73 11.11 -0.53
C LEU A 47 -2.26 12.21 0.39
N ASP A 48 -2.97 11.80 1.44
CA ASP A 48 -3.38 12.73 2.51
C ASP A 48 -2.16 13.25 3.29
N ALA A 49 -2.30 14.44 3.87
CA ALA A 49 -1.27 15.04 4.72
C ALA A 49 -1.00 14.19 5.99
N GLU A 50 -1.87 13.27 6.38
CA GLU A 50 -1.66 12.37 7.51
C GLU A 50 -0.91 11.09 7.12
N VAL A 51 -0.89 10.70 5.84
CA VAL A 51 -0.25 9.44 5.41
C VAL A 51 1.26 9.45 5.67
N ARG A 52 1.78 8.44 6.36
CA ARG A 52 3.22 8.21 6.55
C ARG A 52 3.66 6.86 6.00
N TYR A 53 2.74 5.90 5.90
CA TYR A 53 3.04 4.56 5.38
C TYR A 53 1.98 4.09 4.40
N ILE A 54 2.44 3.26 3.46
CA ILE A 54 1.60 2.44 2.62
C ILE A 54 1.77 0.99 3.09
N GLY A 55 0.68 0.37 3.53
CA GLY A 55 0.65 -1.03 3.90
C GLY A 55 -0.01 -1.87 2.81
N VAL A 56 0.44 -3.10 2.65
CA VAL A 56 -0.24 -4.09 1.81
C VAL A 56 -0.46 -5.36 2.62
N ILE A 57 -1.67 -5.90 2.53
CA ILE A 57 -2.07 -7.18 3.09
C ILE A 57 -2.48 -8.07 1.92
N ALA A 58 -1.85 -9.24 1.79
CA ALA A 58 -2.19 -10.23 0.79
C ALA A 58 -2.85 -11.43 1.46
N ARG A 59 -4.00 -11.84 0.92
CA ARG A 59 -4.80 -12.93 1.49
C ARG A 59 -4.36 -14.28 0.91
N TYR A 60 -3.17 -14.74 1.33
CA TYR A 60 -2.65 -16.06 0.96
C TYR A 60 -3.50 -17.19 1.54
N ALA A 61 -3.51 -18.34 0.86
CA ALA A 61 -4.24 -19.53 1.32
C ALA A 61 -3.62 -20.15 2.58
N GLU A 62 -2.30 -20.04 2.74
CA GLU A 62 -1.53 -20.55 3.88
C GLU A 62 -0.76 -19.39 4.54
N PRO A 63 -1.44 -18.49 5.29
CA PRO A 63 -0.81 -17.29 5.85
C PRO A 63 0.33 -17.59 6.83
N ASP A 64 0.28 -18.72 7.56
CA ASP A 64 1.35 -19.13 8.49
C ASP A 64 2.66 -19.50 7.79
N LYS A 65 2.61 -19.69 6.46
CA LYS A 65 3.78 -20.00 5.62
C LYS A 65 4.17 -18.84 4.71
N ALA A 66 3.57 -17.66 4.91
CA ALA A 66 3.77 -16.52 4.04
C ALA A 66 4.02 -15.23 4.83
N GLU A 67 4.92 -14.39 4.33
CA GLU A 67 5.06 -12.99 4.73
C GLU A 67 3.96 -12.18 4.04
N TRP A 68 2.74 -12.34 4.55
CA TRP A 68 1.51 -11.90 3.90
C TRP A 68 1.26 -10.38 3.99
N ARG A 69 2.11 -9.64 4.69
CA ARG A 69 2.02 -8.18 4.82
C ARG A 69 3.36 -7.50 4.67
N ASN A 70 3.33 -6.26 4.21
CA ASN A 70 4.49 -5.40 4.22
C ASN A 70 4.08 -3.92 4.34
N VAL A 71 5.00 -3.07 4.77
CA VAL A 71 4.77 -1.62 4.88
C VAL A 71 5.97 -0.86 4.32
N ILE A 72 5.70 0.27 3.68
CA ILE A 72 6.75 1.18 3.21
C ILE A 72 6.46 2.61 3.61
N LYS A 73 7.50 3.30 4.11
CA LYS A 73 7.43 4.70 4.51
C LYS A 73 7.37 5.63 3.31
N VAL A 74 6.48 6.60 3.33
CA VAL A 74 6.31 7.63 2.29
C VAL A 74 6.35 9.03 2.89
N LYS A 75 6.69 10.03 2.06
CA LYS A 75 6.49 11.44 2.40
C LYS A 75 5.11 11.86 1.89
N ASN A 76 4.28 12.38 2.77
CA ASN A 76 2.95 12.94 2.45
C ASN A 76 2.97 14.16 1.50
N THR A 77 4.10 14.84 1.37
CA THR A 77 4.20 16.10 0.61
C THR A 77 5.45 16.16 -0.25
N GLY A 78 5.36 16.92 -1.35
CA GLY A 78 6.45 17.21 -2.26
C GLY A 78 6.97 16.02 -3.10
N ARG A 79 6.41 14.81 -3.00
CA ARG A 79 6.89 13.59 -3.69
C ARG A 79 5.80 12.79 -4.40
N HIS A 80 5.99 12.51 -5.68
CA HIS A 80 5.25 11.45 -6.35
C HIS A 80 5.97 10.12 -6.17
N TYR A 81 5.19 9.07 -5.95
CA TYR A 81 5.69 7.71 -5.78
C TYR A 81 5.13 6.79 -6.86
N GLN A 82 6.00 6.02 -7.49
CA GLN A 82 5.61 4.78 -8.16
C GLN A 82 6.04 3.62 -7.26
N ILE A 83 5.07 2.88 -6.73
CA ILE A 83 5.32 1.76 -5.84
C ILE A 83 4.98 0.47 -6.57
N LEU A 84 5.94 -0.44 -6.67
CA LEU A 84 5.70 -1.81 -7.08
C LEU A 84 5.26 -2.63 -5.87
N VAL A 85 4.08 -3.23 -5.98
CA VAL A 85 3.56 -4.26 -5.10
C VAL A 85 3.74 -5.59 -5.82
N HIS A 86 4.71 -6.38 -5.38
CA HIS A 86 5.02 -7.66 -6.00
C HIS A 86 4.55 -8.80 -5.08
N LEU A 87 3.55 -9.54 -5.54
CA LEU A 87 2.97 -10.69 -4.84
C LEU A 87 3.67 -11.95 -5.35
N ARG A 88 4.53 -12.50 -4.50
CA ARG A 88 5.23 -13.77 -4.72
C ARG A 88 4.37 -14.91 -4.19
N GLN A 89 4.91 -16.12 -4.21
CA GLN A 89 4.17 -17.30 -3.77
C GLN A 89 3.84 -17.25 -2.27
N ASP A 90 4.73 -16.68 -1.47
CA ASP A 90 4.74 -16.70 0.00
C ASP A 90 5.20 -15.35 0.59
N GLU A 91 5.24 -14.27 -0.17
CA GLU A 91 5.71 -12.97 0.31
C GLU A 91 5.10 -11.79 -0.47
N VAL A 92 4.79 -10.72 0.27
CA VAL A 92 4.53 -9.39 -0.27
C VAL A 92 5.80 -8.56 -0.26
N GLU A 93 6.30 -8.21 -1.44
CA GLU A 93 7.40 -7.26 -1.60
C GLU A 93 6.88 -5.87 -2.00
N LEU A 94 7.41 -4.82 -1.36
CA LEU A 94 7.14 -3.42 -1.69
C LEU A 94 8.42 -2.72 -2.10
N GLN A 95 8.41 -2.09 -3.28
CA GLN A 95 9.56 -1.35 -3.81
C GLN A 95 9.13 0.03 -4.31
N LYS A 96 9.94 1.05 -4.02
CA LYS A 96 9.80 2.37 -4.67
C LYS A 96 10.58 2.32 -5.98
N GLU A 97 9.86 2.13 -7.08
CA GLU A 97 10.44 2.16 -8.42
C GLU A 97 10.92 3.57 -8.76
N GLU A 98 10.06 4.56 -8.49
CA GLU A 98 10.38 5.96 -8.73
C GLU A 98 9.92 6.86 -7.56
N GLU A 99 10.77 7.82 -7.20
CA GLU A 99 10.44 8.93 -6.31
C GLU A 99 10.93 10.23 -6.97
N TYR A 100 10.00 11.09 -7.40
CA TYR A 100 10.33 12.38 -8.00
C TYR A 100 9.60 13.53 -7.30
N PRO A 101 10.18 14.74 -7.27
CA PRO A 101 9.52 15.89 -6.67
C PRO A 101 8.20 16.21 -7.40
N CYS A 102 7.18 16.55 -6.64
CA CYS A 102 5.95 17.12 -7.18
C CYS A 102 6.30 18.39 -7.95
N ARG A 103 6.16 18.35 -9.28
CA ARG A 103 6.48 19.50 -10.12
C ARG A 103 5.48 20.60 -9.80
N ALA A 104 5.98 21.74 -9.32
CA ALA A 104 5.15 22.93 -9.20
C ALA A 104 4.71 23.32 -10.61
N GLU A 105 3.41 23.20 -10.91
CA GLU A 105 2.85 23.86 -12.08
C GLU A 105 3.01 25.36 -11.88
N ILE A 106 3.68 26.00 -12.84
CA ILE A 106 3.93 27.45 -12.84
C ILE A 106 2.57 28.15 -12.79
N GLY A 107 2.23 28.77 -11.66
CA GLY A 107 0.99 29.55 -11.47
C GLY A 107 0.00 29.05 -10.41
N SER A 108 0.27 27.95 -9.70
CA SER A 108 -0.64 27.43 -8.66
C SER A 108 -0.15 27.78 -7.25
N SER A 109 -0.83 28.73 -6.57
CA SER A 109 -0.58 29.15 -5.19
C SER A 109 -1.06 28.14 -4.12
N GLY A 110 -1.00 26.84 -4.41
CA GLY A 110 -1.46 25.80 -3.49
C GLY A 110 -0.46 24.65 -3.45
N VAL A 111 -0.07 24.23 -2.25
CA VAL A 111 0.69 23.00 -2.03
C VAL A 111 -0.11 21.86 -2.66
N LYS A 112 0.23 21.45 -3.89
CA LYS A 112 -0.48 20.38 -4.58
C LYS A 112 -0.23 19.09 -3.82
N GLY A 113 -1.30 18.44 -3.38
CA GLY A 113 -1.22 17.14 -2.75
C GLY A 113 -0.58 16.16 -3.72
N CYS A 114 0.45 15.48 -3.24
CA CYS A 114 1.23 14.59 -4.05
C CYS A 114 0.51 13.26 -4.28
N SER A 115 0.91 12.51 -5.31
CA SER A 115 0.21 11.28 -5.69
C SER A 115 1.09 10.04 -5.60
N LEU A 116 0.42 8.93 -5.32
CA LEU A 116 0.96 7.58 -5.33
C LEU A 116 0.34 6.83 -6.51
N SER A 117 1.17 6.22 -7.35
CA SER A 117 0.74 5.38 -8.48
C SER A 117 1.25 3.95 -8.26
N PRO A 118 0.43 3.06 -7.66
CA PRO A 118 0.85 1.68 -7.47
C PRO A 118 0.87 0.90 -8.80
N ILE A 119 1.88 0.05 -8.94
CA ILE A 119 1.89 -1.06 -9.89
C ILE A 119 1.73 -2.32 -9.07
N ILE A 120 0.73 -3.14 -9.37
CA ILE A 120 0.58 -4.44 -8.70
C ILE A 120 0.93 -5.54 -9.70
N SER A 121 1.82 -6.43 -9.29
CA SER A 121 2.21 -7.62 -10.05
C SER A 121 1.99 -8.85 -9.20
N SER A 122 1.29 -9.86 -9.74
CA SER A 122 1.17 -11.17 -9.09
C SER A 122 1.79 -12.26 -9.94
N SER A 123 2.76 -12.96 -9.36
CA SER A 123 3.27 -14.24 -9.87
C SER A 123 2.55 -15.44 -9.27
N SER A 124 1.66 -15.21 -8.29
CA SER A 124 0.97 -16.22 -7.49
C SER A 124 -0.40 -16.61 -8.07
N ASN A 125 -1.12 -17.52 -7.40
CA ASN A 125 -2.51 -17.84 -7.71
C ASN A 125 -3.43 -16.60 -7.57
N GLY A 126 -4.71 -16.74 -7.95
CA GLY A 126 -5.66 -15.63 -7.82
C GLY A 126 -5.74 -15.14 -6.36
N ILE A 127 -5.31 -13.90 -6.11
CA ILE A 127 -5.11 -13.37 -4.75
C ILE A 127 -5.84 -12.04 -4.56
N ARG A 128 -6.44 -11.88 -3.39
CA ARG A 128 -7.00 -10.61 -2.93
C ARG A 128 -5.96 -9.87 -2.10
N ILE A 129 -5.84 -8.57 -2.35
CA ILE A 129 -5.00 -7.70 -1.54
C ILE A 129 -5.77 -6.48 -1.06
N THR A 130 -5.35 -5.97 0.08
CA THR A 130 -5.82 -4.72 0.67
C THR A 130 -4.63 -3.78 0.77
N CYS A 131 -4.66 -2.68 0.03
CA CYS A 131 -3.68 -1.60 0.12
C CYS A 131 -4.18 -0.54 1.09
N CYS A 132 -3.46 -0.31 2.18
CA CYS A 132 -3.84 0.63 3.24
C CYS A 132 -2.98 1.90 3.19
N MET A 133 -3.62 3.05 3.42
CA MET A 133 -2.96 4.30 3.76
C MET A 133 -2.96 4.43 5.29
N LEU A 134 -1.78 4.64 5.87
CA LEU A 134 -1.56 4.58 7.32
C LEU A 134 -0.85 5.84 7.82
N ALA A 135 -1.21 6.25 9.04
CA ALA A 135 -0.64 7.41 9.73
C ALA A 135 0.76 7.16 10.30
#